data_AF-A0A965K9U5-F1
#
_entry.id   AF-A0A965K9U5-F1
#
_cell.length_a   1.000
_cell.length_b   1.000
_cell.length_c   1.000
_cell.angle_alpha   90.00
_cell.angle_beta   90.00
_cell.angle_gamma   90.00
#
_symmetry.space_group_name_H-M   'P 1'
#
loop_
_entity.id
_entity.type
_entity.pdbx_description
1 polymer ?
#
loop_
_entity_poly.entity_id
_entity_poly.type
_entity_poly.pdbx_seq_one_letter_code
_entity_poly.pdbx_strand_id
1 'polypeptide(L)'
;MSSPLFQPKIVEKPWGREVWFADQKNYAGKILEVKAGKRLSLQYHERKTETLYLMSGKVRLTYRTLSSGESHTSVKLGSEHEFIWEPGYSVHIPVHTIHRFEA
;
A
#
# COMPACT_ATOMS: atom_id res chain seq x y z
N MET A 1 8.73 -9.80 24.94
CA MET A 1 7.67 -8.79 24.67
C MET A 1 7.04 -8.42 26.00
N SER A 2 7.11 -7.15 26.38
CA SER A 2 6.42 -6.58 27.53
C SER A 2 4.96 -6.32 27.14
N SER A 3 4.02 -7.05 27.75
CA SER A 3 2.56 -7.02 27.52
C SER A 3 2.07 -7.44 26.11
N PRO A 4 1.11 -8.39 26.00
CA PRO A 4 0.42 -8.67 24.73
C PRO A 4 -0.59 -7.58 24.34
N LEU A 5 -0.99 -6.74 25.28
CA LEU A 5 -1.85 -5.57 25.04
C LEU A 5 -0.97 -4.34 24.83
N PHE A 6 -1.20 -3.62 23.74
CA PHE A 6 -0.53 -2.36 23.43
C PHE A 6 -1.48 -1.40 22.73
N GLN A 7 -1.20 -0.11 22.85
CA GLN A 7 -1.90 0.92 22.08
C GLN A 7 -1.26 1.05 20.69
N PRO A 8 -2.06 1.12 19.61
CA PRO A 8 -1.54 1.34 18.26
C PRO A 8 -0.74 2.64 18.16
N LYS A 9 0.34 2.61 17.37
CA LYS A 9 1.15 3.81 17.10
C LYS A 9 0.54 4.59 15.94
N ILE A 10 0.33 5.90 16.12
CA ILE A 10 -0.13 6.80 15.05
C ILE A 10 1.07 7.51 14.43
N VAL A 11 1.15 7.53 13.10
CA VAL A 11 2.21 8.19 12.35
C VAL A 11 1.59 9.11 11.30
N GLU A 12 1.75 10.42 11.48
CA GLU A 12 1.32 11.43 10.51
C GLU A 12 2.18 11.38 9.24
N LYS A 13 1.53 11.60 8.10
CA LYS A 13 2.15 11.59 6.76
C LYS A 13 1.65 12.79 5.95
N PRO A 14 2.41 13.28 4.96
CA PRO A 14 1.94 14.37 4.09
C PRO A 14 0.63 14.09 3.35
N TRP A 15 0.28 12.81 3.18
CA TRP A 15 -0.94 12.35 2.52
C TRP A 15 -2.09 11.99 3.48
N GLY A 16 -1.88 12.03 4.82
CA GLY A 16 -2.86 11.56 5.80
C GLY A 16 -2.17 10.95 7.02
N ARG A 17 -2.55 9.75 7.45
CA ARG A 17 -1.91 9.07 8.59
C ARG A 17 -1.90 7.55 8.47
N GLU A 18 -1.01 6.92 9.24
CA GLU A 18 -0.95 5.48 9.46
C GLU A 18 -1.28 5.16 10.92
N VAL A 19 -2.15 4.18 11.16
CA VAL A 19 -2.38 3.60 12.49
C VAL A 19 -1.79 2.19 12.51
N TRP A 20 -0.70 2.00 13.25
CA TRP A 20 0.07 0.76 13.30
C TRP A 20 -0.47 -0.10 14.44
N PHE A 21 -1.29 -1.09 14.09
CA PHE A 21 -1.86 -2.04 15.04
C PHE A 21 -1.05 -3.35 15.11
N ALA A 22 -0.05 -3.55 14.23
CA ALA A 22 0.96 -4.58 14.38
C ALA A 22 2.29 -4.12 13.77
N ASP A 23 3.38 -4.35 14.52
CA ASP A 23 4.77 -4.11 14.09
C ASP A 23 5.62 -5.27 14.60
N GLN A 24 5.45 -6.42 13.94
CA GLN A 24 6.08 -7.68 14.33
C GLN A 24 7.22 -8.00 13.38
N LYS A 25 8.13 -8.89 13.82
CA LYS A 25 9.30 -9.30 13.01
C LYS A 25 8.93 -9.74 11.59
N ASN A 26 7.80 -10.42 11.42
CA ASN A 26 7.42 -11.05 10.15
C ASN A 26 6.23 -10.37 9.46
N TYR A 27 5.52 -9.46 10.12
CA TYR A 27 4.34 -8.81 9.55
C TYR A 27 4.08 -7.45 10.19
N ALA A 28 3.46 -6.57 9.42
CA ALA A 28 2.95 -5.31 9.90
C ALA A 28 1.46 -5.21 9.57
N GLY A 29 0.71 -4.57 10.46
CA GLY A 29 -0.71 -4.30 10.32
C GLY A 29 -0.94 -2.82 10.45
N LYS A 30 -1.51 -2.20 9.41
CA LYS A 30 -1.75 -0.76 9.37
C LYS A 30 -3.14 -0.45 8.86
N ILE A 31 -3.77 0.56 9.45
CA ILE A 31 -4.87 1.28 8.83
C ILE A 31 -4.27 2.53 8.17
N LEU A 32 -4.53 2.71 6.88
CA LEU A 32 -4.09 3.88 6.13
C LEU A 32 -5.29 4.79 5.92
N GLU A 33 -5.18 6.04 6.36
CA GLU A 33 -6.17 7.07 6.10
C GLU A 33 -5.55 8.10 5.17
N VAL A 34 -5.99 8.10 3.91
CA VAL A 34 -5.47 8.97 2.86
C VAL A 34 -6.48 10.08 2.60
N LYS A 35 -6.03 11.34 2.64
CA LYS A 35 -6.87 12.50 2.36
C LYS A 35 -7.16 12.58 0.86
N ALA A 36 -8.35 13.04 0.49
CA ALA A 36 -8.74 13.23 -0.91
C ALA A 36 -7.73 14.10 -1.68
N GLY A 37 -7.41 13.70 -2.91
CA GLY A 37 -6.41 14.36 -3.76
C GLY A 37 -4.95 14.12 -3.31
N LYS A 38 -4.71 13.21 -2.37
CA LYS A 38 -3.36 12.81 -1.94
C LYS A 38 -3.04 11.41 -2.41
N ARG A 39 -1.74 11.17 -2.56
CA ARG A 39 -1.19 9.88 -2.97
C ARG A 39 0.00 9.47 -2.12
N LEU A 40 0.18 8.17 -2.01
CA LEU A 40 1.39 7.58 -1.46
C LEU A 40 2.54 7.70 -2.49
N SER A 41 3.77 7.52 -2.02
CA SER A 41 4.91 7.36 -2.92
C SER A 41 4.73 6.12 -3.79
N LEU A 42 5.47 6.07 -4.90
CA LEU A 42 5.57 4.83 -5.67
C LEU A 42 6.29 3.76 -4.83
N GLN A 43 5.72 2.57 -4.77
CA GLN A 43 6.20 1.49 -3.92
C GLN A 43 6.68 0.30 -4.75
N TYR A 44 7.71 -0.36 -4.26
CA TYR A 44 8.26 -1.61 -4.79
C TYR A 44 8.86 -2.40 -3.63
N HIS A 45 8.61 -3.72 -3.59
CA HIS A 45 9.04 -4.60 -2.51
C HIS A 45 9.66 -5.88 -3.07
N GLU A 46 10.89 -6.18 -2.66
CA GLU A 46 11.59 -7.43 -3.06
C GLU A 46 11.24 -8.62 -2.16
N ARG A 47 10.84 -8.35 -0.91
CA ARG A 47 10.67 -9.40 0.12
C ARG A 47 9.31 -9.41 0.79
N LYS A 48 8.56 -8.33 0.67
CA LYS A 48 7.28 -8.13 1.36
C LYS A 48 6.14 -8.19 0.35
N THR A 49 5.15 -9.01 0.67
CA THR A 49 3.85 -9.01 0.01
C THR A 49 2.88 -8.19 0.84
N GLU A 50 1.95 -7.50 0.18
CA GLU A 50 0.91 -6.73 0.86
C GLU A 50 -0.47 -7.27 0.47
N THR A 51 -1.41 -7.22 1.39
CA THR A 51 -2.81 -7.46 1.10
C THR A 51 -3.59 -6.38 1.80
N LEU A 52 -4.38 -5.64 1.02
CA LEU A 52 -5.10 -4.47 1.50
C LEU A 52 -6.58 -4.65 1.17
N TYR A 53 -7.43 -4.14 2.04
CA TYR A 53 -8.88 -4.11 1.88
C TYR A 53 -9.34 -2.66 1.97
N LEU A 54 -10.14 -2.20 1.00
CA LEU A 54 -10.65 -0.84 1.02
C LEU A 54 -11.91 -0.77 1.86
N MET A 55 -11.81 -0.17 3.05
CA MET A 55 -12.95 -0.05 3.98
C MET A 55 -13.97 1.00 3.50
N SER A 56 -13.51 2.13 2.98
CA SER A 56 -14.37 3.25 2.57
C SER A 56 -13.62 4.20 1.64
N GLY A 57 -14.36 5.02 0.88
CA GLY A 57 -13.80 5.99 -0.06
C GLY A 57 -13.64 5.41 -1.46
N LYS A 58 -12.70 5.94 -2.24
CA LYS A 58 -12.39 5.46 -3.59
C LYS A 58 -10.90 5.65 -3.80
N VAL A 59 -10.23 4.66 -4.40
CA VAL A 59 -8.79 4.72 -4.63
C VAL A 59 -8.51 4.52 -6.11
N ARG A 60 -7.75 5.44 -6.71
CA ARG A 60 -7.04 5.16 -7.96
C ARG A 60 -5.80 4.35 -7.61
N LEU A 61 -5.82 3.08 -7.97
CA LEU A 61 -4.71 2.16 -7.81
C LEU A 61 -3.94 2.10 -9.12
N THR A 62 -2.66 2.49 -9.09
CA THR A 62 -1.73 2.19 -10.19
C THR A 62 -0.94 0.94 -9.82
N TYR A 63 -0.88 -0.09 -10.67
CA TYR A 63 0.03 -1.22 -10.44
C TYR A 63 0.55 -1.91 -11.71
N ARG A 64 1.76 -2.48 -11.62
CA ARG A 64 2.38 -3.28 -12.67
C ARG A 64 3.39 -4.26 -12.08
N THR A 65 3.29 -5.53 -12.46
CA THR A 65 4.29 -6.55 -12.12
C THR A 65 5.46 -6.50 -13.10
N LEU A 66 6.68 -6.61 -12.58
CA LEU A 66 7.89 -6.61 -13.41
C LEU A 66 8.13 -7.96 -14.05
N SER A 67 8.56 -7.93 -15.31
CA SER A 67 9.04 -9.13 -16.00
C SER A 67 10.45 -9.49 -15.58
N SER A 68 10.85 -10.75 -15.80
CA SER A 68 12.22 -11.19 -15.52
C SER A 68 13.25 -10.32 -16.25
N GLY A 69 14.22 -9.79 -15.51
CA GLY A 69 15.26 -8.91 -16.04
C GLY A 69 14.87 -7.43 -16.18
N GLU A 70 13.62 -7.05 -15.87
CA GLU A 70 13.19 -5.66 -15.87
C GLU A 70 13.62 -4.94 -14.58
N SER A 71 14.21 -3.75 -14.72
CA SER A 71 14.60 -2.93 -13.56
C SER A 71 13.46 -2.05 -13.10
N HIS A 72 13.17 -2.05 -11.79
CA HIS A 72 12.14 -1.20 -11.18
C HIS A 72 12.37 0.31 -11.38
N THR A 73 13.61 0.73 -11.67
CA THR A 73 13.97 2.15 -11.88
C THR A 73 13.62 2.67 -13.27
N SER A 74 13.36 1.79 -14.24
CA SER A 74 13.11 2.16 -15.64
C SER A 74 11.67 1.87 -16.09
N VAL A 75 10.79 1.57 -15.13
CA VAL A 75 9.43 1.14 -15.42
C VAL A 75 8.59 2.31 -15.89
N LYS A 76 7.92 2.09 -17.03
CA LYS A 76 6.91 3.00 -17.56
C LYS A 76 5.54 2.56 -17.03
N LEU A 77 4.86 3.49 -16.38
CA LEU A 77 3.46 3.36 -15.96
C LEU A 77 2.63 4.28 -16.85
N GLY A 78 1.74 3.68 -17.63
CA GLY A 78 0.70 4.37 -18.39
C GLY A 78 -0.69 4.19 -17.79
N SER A 79 -1.70 4.80 -18.42
CA SER A 79 -3.11 4.74 -18.00
C SER A 79 -3.69 3.33 -17.98
N GLU A 80 -3.15 2.41 -18.77
CA GLU A 80 -3.51 0.99 -18.80
C GLU A 80 -3.18 0.25 -17.49
N HIS A 81 -2.35 0.86 -16.63
CA HIS A 81 -1.99 0.34 -15.32
C HIS A 81 -2.80 0.97 -14.19
N GLU A 82 -3.80 1.81 -14.50
CA GLU A 82 -4.64 2.48 -13.51
C GLU A 82 -6.01 1.81 -13.41
N PHE A 83 -6.40 1.53 -12.16
CA PHE A 83 -7.63 0.85 -11.83
C PHE A 83 -8.34 1.63 -10.73
N ILE A 84 -9.67 1.61 -10.78
CA ILE A 84 -10.49 2.09 -9.69
C ILE A 84 -10.69 0.95 -8.71
N TRP A 85 -10.24 1.16 -7.48
CA TRP A 85 -10.46 0.26 -6.37
C TRP A 85 -11.61 0.79 -5.51
N GLU A 86 -12.71 0.02 -5.49
CA GLU A 86 -13.95 0.35 -4.78
C GLU A 86 -13.99 -0.30 -3.38
N PRO A 87 -14.73 0.27 -2.42
CA PRO A 87 -14.89 -0.31 -1.08
C PRO A 87 -15.43 -1.74 -1.13
N GLY A 88 -14.99 -2.58 -0.19
CA GLY A 88 -15.40 -3.98 -0.13
C GLY A 88 -14.52 -4.93 -0.93
N TYR A 89 -13.66 -4.42 -1.82
CA TYR A 89 -12.71 -5.23 -2.56
C TYR A 89 -11.34 -5.26 -1.87
N SER A 90 -10.65 -6.38 -2.05
CA SER A 90 -9.26 -6.54 -1.64
C SER A 90 -8.32 -6.47 -2.82
N VAL A 91 -7.11 -5.99 -2.59
CA VAL A 91 -5.99 -6.14 -3.51
C VAL A 91 -4.87 -6.92 -2.84
N HIS A 92 -4.36 -7.93 -3.54
CA HIS A 92 -3.14 -8.63 -3.17
C HIS A 92 -2.00 -8.12 -4.06
N ILE A 93 -0.91 -7.67 -3.44
CA ILE A 93 0.26 -7.10 -4.10
C ILE A 93 1.46 -8.00 -3.80
N PRO A 94 1.80 -8.93 -4.72
CA PRO A 94 3.00 -9.75 -4.61
C PRO A 94 4.28 -8.90 -4.63
N VAL A 95 5.39 -9.52 -4.20
CA VAL A 95 6.73 -8.98 -4.44
C VAL A 95 6.94 -8.68 -5.92
N HIS A 96 7.83 -7.72 -6.20
CA HIS A 96 8.13 -7.26 -7.55
C HIS A 96 6.94 -6.63 -8.32
N THR A 97 5.92 -6.18 -7.58
CA THR A 97 4.83 -5.37 -8.12
C THR A 97 5.04 -3.91 -7.75
N ILE A 98 5.24 -3.07 -8.76
CA ILE A 98 5.23 -1.62 -8.58
C ILE A 98 3.80 -1.18 -8.40
N HIS A 99 3.53 -0.38 -7.38
CA HIS A 99 2.17 0.09 -7.10
C HIS A 99 2.14 1.46 -6.42
N ARG A 100 0.99 2.14 -6.51
CA ARG A 100 0.70 3.40 -5.83
C ARG A 100 -0.80 3.52 -5.58
N PHE A 101 -1.13 4.12 -4.44
CA PHE A 101 -2.50 4.44 -4.04
C PHE A 101 -2.71 5.96 -4.04
N GLU A 102 -3.80 6.42 -4.65
CA GLU A 102 -4.26 7.81 -4.66
C GLU A 102 -5.74 7.85 -4.29
N ALA A 103 -6.11 8.70 -3.32
CA ALA A 103 -7.49 8.90 -2.86
C ALA A 103 -8.15 10.11 -3.54
#